data_AF-A0AA95S8R9-F1
#
_entry.id   AF-A0AA95S8R9-F1
#
_cell.length_a   1.000
_cell.length_b   1.000
_cell.length_c   1.000
_cell.angle_alpha   90.00
_cell.angle_beta   90.00
_cell.angle_gamma   90.00
#
_symmetry.space_group_name_H-M   'P 1'
#
loop_
_entity.id
_entity.type
_entity.pdbx_description
1 polymer ?
#
loop_
_entity_poly.entity_id
_entity_poly.type
_entity_poly.pdbx_seq_one_letter_code
_entity_poly.pdbx_strand_id
1 'polypeptide(L)'
;MPAPAPYININIFMIKINSFENASAVNIGQNLLAEWHNSDKKNQGFGQNFGDKSNIVGTRSFVDDKDQIDSLSSFDSRPITIDNET
;
A
#
# COMPACT_ATOMS: atom_id res chain seq x y z
N MET A 1 -44.73 -1.14 6.18
CA MET A 1 -43.82 0.02 6.14
C MET A 1 -42.47 -0.48 5.65
N PRO A 2 -41.86 0.11 4.59
CA PRO A 2 -40.51 -0.27 4.20
C PRO A 2 -39.56 0.13 5.34
N ALA A 3 -38.64 -0.77 5.70
CA ALA A 3 -37.64 -0.50 6.73
C ALA A 3 -36.80 0.73 6.32
N PRO A 4 -36.38 1.60 7.27
CA PRO A 4 -35.50 2.71 6.95
C PRO A 4 -34.22 2.16 6.33
N ALA A 5 -33.88 2.59 5.12
CA ALA A 5 -32.55 2.31 4.57
C ALA A 5 -31.51 2.92 5.53
N PRO A 6 -30.54 2.14 6.04
CA PRO A 6 -29.48 2.70 6.87
C PRO A 6 -28.66 3.66 6.00
N TYR A 7 -28.76 4.96 6.25
CA TYR A 7 -27.91 5.96 5.61
C TYR A 7 -26.76 6.30 6.56
N ILE A 8 -25.54 6.25 6.05
CA ILE A 8 -24.34 6.69 6.76
C ILE A 8 -24.04 8.11 6.26
N ASN A 9 -24.25 9.10 7.12
CA ASN A 9 -23.88 10.48 6.82
C ASN A 9 -22.44 10.73 7.30
N ILE A 10 -21.53 11.03 6.37
CA ILE A 10 -20.11 11.31 6.68
C ILE A 10 -19.79 12.72 6.19
N ASN A 11 -19.68 13.67 7.12
CA ASN A 11 -19.24 15.03 6.81
C ASN A 11 -17.75 15.15 7.10
N ILE A 12 -16.97 15.53 6.09
CA ILE A 12 -15.53 15.67 6.20
C ILE A 12 -15.17 17.11 5.86
N PHE A 13 -14.69 17.84 6.86
CA PHE A 13 -14.30 19.24 6.71
C PHE A 13 -13.01 19.40 5.91
N MET A 14 -11.97 18.60 6.21
CA MET A 14 -10.73 18.55 5.43
C MET A 14 -9.97 17.25 5.69
N ILE A 15 -9.38 16.68 4.64
CA ILE A 15 -8.34 15.65 4.75
C ILE A 15 -7.09 16.18 4.07
N LYS A 16 -5.96 16.16 4.78
CA LYS A 16 -4.65 16.45 4.20
C LYS A 16 -3.77 15.22 4.35
N ILE A 17 -3.45 14.60 3.22
CA ILE A 17 -2.51 13.48 3.13
C ILE A 17 -1.23 14.05 2.50
N ASN A 18 -0.14 14.03 3.25
CA ASN A 18 1.14 14.57 2.81
C ASN A 18 1.95 13.56 1.98
N SER A 19 1.82 12.28 2.30
CA SER A 19 2.42 11.20 1.53
C SER A 19 1.62 9.92 1.75
N PHE A 20 1.59 9.10 0.71
CA PHE A 20 0.92 7.81 0.70
C PHE A 20 1.75 6.87 -0.16
N GLU A 21 2.19 5.76 0.41
CA GLU A 21 3.20 4.90 -0.22
C GLU A 21 2.78 3.44 -0.16
N ASN A 22 3.26 2.65 -1.12
CA ASN A 22 3.16 1.19 -1.25
C ASN A 22 2.13 0.44 -0.41
N ALA A 23 1.18 -0.21 -1.09
CA ALA A 23 0.07 -0.90 -0.42
C ALA A 23 -0.64 -0.01 0.61
N SER A 24 -0.90 1.24 0.27
CA SER A 24 -1.71 2.13 1.11
C SER A 24 -3.07 2.42 0.49
N ALA A 25 -4.13 2.42 1.32
CA ALA A 25 -5.50 2.78 0.96
C ALA A 25 -6.12 3.77 1.97
N VAL A 26 -6.73 4.87 1.52
CA VAL A 26 -7.56 5.73 2.38
C VAL A 26 -9.01 5.53 1.99
N ASN A 27 -9.71 4.74 2.79
CA ASN A 27 -11.06 4.31 2.50
C ASN A 27 -12.02 4.82 3.57
N ILE A 28 -13.18 5.32 3.12
CA ILE A 28 -14.25 5.86 3.97
C ILE A 28 -15.55 5.14 3.60
N GLY A 29 -16.34 4.73 4.58
CA GLY A 29 -17.54 3.91 4.38
C GLY A 29 -17.26 2.41 4.43
N GLN A 30 -18.19 1.58 3.93
CA GLN A 30 -18.03 0.13 3.90
C GLN A 30 -17.13 -0.28 2.73
N ASN A 31 -15.92 -0.76 3.02
CA ASN A 31 -14.93 -1.14 2.02
C ASN A 31 -14.39 -2.55 2.31
N LEU A 32 -14.38 -3.42 1.31
CA LEU A 32 -13.67 -4.69 1.34
C LEU A 32 -12.42 -4.56 0.47
N LEU A 33 -11.25 -4.68 1.09
CA LEU A 33 -9.96 -4.68 0.42
C LEU A 33 -9.43 -6.11 0.37
N ALA A 34 -9.91 -6.89 -0.61
CA ALA A 34 -9.41 -8.24 -0.83
C ALA A 34 -8.13 -8.22 -1.69
N GLU A 35 -7.23 -9.19 -1.46
CA GLU A 35 -6.02 -9.41 -2.26
C GLU A 35 -5.08 -8.19 -2.35
N TRP A 36 -5.01 -7.42 -1.27
CA TRP A 36 -4.14 -6.27 -1.17
C TRP A 36 -2.67 -6.71 -0.98
N HIS A 37 -1.86 -6.54 -2.02
CA HIS A 37 -0.46 -6.96 -2.04
C HIS A 37 0.46 -5.84 -2.51
N ASN A 38 1.64 -5.75 -1.89
CA ASN A 38 2.75 -4.96 -2.40
C ASN A 38 4.08 -5.66 -2.10
N SER A 39 4.94 -5.72 -3.09
CA SER A 39 6.37 -6.01 -2.94
C SER A 39 7.14 -4.79 -3.38
N ASP A 40 8.03 -4.31 -2.53
CA ASP A 40 8.87 -3.16 -2.85
C ASP A 40 10.27 -3.37 -2.30
N LYS A 41 11.27 -3.08 -3.13
CA LYS A 41 12.65 -2.89 -2.72
C LYS A 41 13.01 -1.42 -2.85
N LYS A 42 13.39 -0.81 -1.74
CA LYS A 42 13.84 0.58 -1.69
C LYS A 42 15.32 0.64 -1.34
N ASN A 43 16.08 1.35 -2.16
CA ASN A 43 17.45 1.74 -1.82
C ASN A 43 17.48 3.24 -1.56
N GLN A 44 17.35 3.63 -0.29
CA GLN A 44 17.27 5.03 0.11
C GLN A 44 18.53 5.44 0.85
N GLY A 45 19.33 6.31 0.23
CA GLY A 45 20.55 6.85 0.84
C GLY A 45 20.30 7.90 1.93
N PHE A 46 19.13 8.57 1.94
CA PHE A 46 18.81 9.67 2.87
C PHE A 46 17.45 9.51 3.57
N GLY A 47 16.84 8.34 3.46
CA GLY A 47 15.52 8.04 4.03
C GLY A 47 14.34 8.73 3.31
N GLN A 48 13.18 8.73 3.97
CA GLN A 48 11.94 9.29 3.46
C GLN A 48 11.70 10.72 3.96
N ASN A 49 11.50 11.67 3.05
CA ASN A 49 11.12 13.05 3.40
C ASN A 49 9.68 13.30 2.98
N PHE A 50 8.78 13.36 3.97
CA PHE A 50 7.37 13.62 3.76
C PHE A 50 6.94 14.87 4.52
N GLY A 51 5.94 15.59 4.00
CA GLY A 51 5.41 16.81 4.63
C GLY A 51 5.69 18.10 3.86
N ASP A 52 5.12 19.20 4.35
CA ASP A 52 5.36 20.52 3.76
C ASP A 52 6.78 21.01 4.11
N LYS A 53 7.47 21.58 3.12
CA LYS A 53 8.82 22.18 3.26
C LYS A 53 9.96 21.20 3.55
N SER A 54 9.81 19.93 3.18
CA SER A 54 10.84 18.88 3.33
C SER A 54 11.83 18.88 2.16
N ASN A 55 12.57 19.98 1.96
CA ASN A 55 13.54 20.10 0.85
C ASN A 55 14.84 19.33 1.14
N ILE A 56 15.19 18.38 0.27
CA ILE A 56 16.51 17.74 0.26
C ILE A 56 17.35 18.39 -0.84
N VAL A 57 18.52 18.93 -0.49
CA VAL A 57 19.42 19.59 -1.46
C VAL A 57 20.80 18.94 -1.38
N GLY A 58 21.40 18.58 -2.52
CA GLY A 58 22.77 18.06 -2.59
C GLY A 58 22.94 16.55 -2.41
N THR A 59 21.86 15.78 -2.56
CA THR A 59 21.85 14.31 -2.47
C THR A 59 22.78 13.67 -3.50
N ARG A 60 23.72 12.82 -3.05
CA ARG A 60 24.52 11.92 -3.90
C ARG A 60 24.33 10.49 -3.41
N SER A 61 23.86 9.59 -4.27
CA SER A 61 23.64 8.18 -3.94
C SER A 61 24.51 7.30 -4.83
N PHE A 62 25.11 6.26 -4.25
CA PHE A 62 25.88 5.24 -4.95
C PHE A 62 25.49 3.87 -4.40
N VAL A 63 25.23 2.93 -5.30
CA VAL A 63 24.80 1.58 -4.98
C VAL A 63 25.67 0.64 -5.80
N ASP A 64 26.40 -0.23 -5.12
CA ASP A 64 27.22 -1.28 -5.73
C ASP A 64 26.85 -2.60 -5.07
N ASP A 65 25.92 -3.33 -5.69
CA ASP A 65 25.54 -4.69 -5.33
C ASP A 65 26.06 -5.68 -6.37
N LYS A 66 26.58 -6.80 -5.88
CA LYS A 66 27.24 -7.83 -6.69
C LYS A 66 26.51 -9.16 -6.57
N ASP A 67 25.19 -9.12 -6.64
CA ASP A 67 24.30 -10.26 -6.82
C ASP A 67 23.57 -10.15 -8.18
N GLN A 68 23.30 -11.30 -8.80
CA GLN A 68 22.73 -11.36 -10.16
C GLN A 68 21.19 -11.20 -10.15
N ILE A 69 20.56 -11.32 -8.98
CA ILE A 69 19.10 -11.31 -8.83
C ILE A 69 18.75 -10.45 -7.63
N ASP A 70 18.00 -9.38 -7.91
CA ASP A 70 17.52 -8.47 -6.90
C ASP A 70 15.99 -8.55 -6.77
N SER A 71 15.49 -8.82 -5.56
CA SER A 71 14.08 -8.95 -5.19
C SER A 71 13.26 -10.00 -5.97
N LEU A 72 13.44 -11.29 -5.63
CA LEU A 72 12.55 -12.36 -6.11
C LEU A 72 11.18 -12.25 -5.40
N SER A 73 10.20 -11.64 -6.07
CA SER A 73 8.80 -11.70 -5.63
C SER A 73 8.09 -12.86 -6.33
N SER A 74 7.87 -13.97 -5.62
CA SER A 74 7.01 -15.07 -6.10
C SER A 74 5.63 -14.94 -5.48
N PHE A 75 4.60 -14.79 -6.30
CA PHE A 75 3.21 -14.84 -5.87
C PHE A 75 2.58 -16.11 -6.41
N ASP A 76 2.34 -17.08 -5.52
CA ASP A 76 1.62 -18.30 -5.85
C ASP A 76 0.21 -18.19 -5.25
N SER A 77 -0.73 -17.64 -6.02
CA SER A 77 -2.14 -17.60 -5.65
C SER A 77 -2.81 -18.90 -6.09
N ARG A 78 -2.58 -19.99 -5.36
CA ARG A 78 -3.35 -21.23 -5.57
C ARG A 78 -4.67 -21.15 -4.81
N PRO A 79 -5.83 -21.30 -5.47
CA PRO A 79 -7.09 -21.50 -4.76
C PRO A 79 -7.01 -22.79 -3.95
N ILE A 80 -7.65 -22.82 -2.76
CA ILE A 80 -7.79 -24.02 -1.94
C ILE A 80 -8.56 -25.07 -2.76
N THR A 81 -7.87 -26.11 -3.21
CA THR A 81 -8.51 -27.33 -3.69
C THR A 81 -8.93 -28.12 -2.45
N ILE A 82 -10.24 -28.26 -2.23
CA ILE A 82 -10.74 -29.27 -1.29
C ILE A 82 -10.61 -30.59 -2.04
N ASP A 83 -9.49 -31.28 -1.82
CA ASP A 83 -9.33 -32.64 -2.29
C ASP A 83 -10.30 -33.50 -1.47
N ASN A 84 -11.45 -33.81 -2.07
CA ASN A 84 -12.35 -34.83 -1.54
C ASN A 84 -11.65 -36.17 -1.71
N GLU A 85 -10.91 -36.59 -0.68
CA GLU A 85 -10.43 -37.96 -0.57
C GLU A 85 -11.66 -38.89 -0.53
N THR A 86 -11.79 -39.69 -1.59
CA THR A 86 -12.70 -40.85 -1.68
C THR A 86 -12.25 -41.98 -0.78
#